data_AF-A0A7J2NDV8-F1
#
_entry.id   AF-A0A7J2NDV8-F1
#
_cell.length_a   1.000
_cell.length_b   1.000
_cell.length_c   1.000
_cell.angle_alpha   90.00
_cell.angle_beta   90.00
_cell.angle_gamma   90.00
#
_symmetry.space_group_name_H-M   'P 1'
#
loop_
_entity.id
_entity.type
_entity.pdbx_description
1 polymer ?
#
loop_
_entity_poly.entity_id
_entity_poly.type
_entity_poly.pdbx_seq_one_letter_code
_entity_poly.pdbx_strand_id
1 'polypeptide(L)'
;MGISGSGKSSLIKSLLGLIDFSGEVFFKGKNIKLLKGRYLSQAGYCTQQNSFYENLTVEENLNYFSLFYNIPSKTIKKNLSEIINLTNLQALFKI
;
A
#
# COMPACT_ATOMS: atom_id res chain seq x y z
N MET A 1 -19.27 5.74 2.18
CA MET A 1 -19.03 5.63 3.64
C MET A 1 -20.12 4.74 4.24
N GLY A 2 -19.81 3.84 5.18
CA GLY A 2 -20.80 2.96 5.81
C GLY A 2 -20.49 2.72 7.28
N ILE A 3 -21.49 2.39 8.10
CA ILE A 3 -21.38 2.19 9.55
C ILE A 3 -20.30 1.18 9.95
N SER A 4 -19.72 1.31 11.15
CA SER A 4 -18.86 0.27 11.70
C SER A 4 -19.59 -1.08 11.70
N GLY A 5 -18.88 -2.17 11.39
CA GLY A 5 -19.49 -3.50 11.27
C GLY A 5 -20.15 -3.82 9.93
N SER A 6 -20.26 -2.89 8.98
CA SER A 6 -20.86 -3.17 7.65
C SER A 6 -20.02 -4.07 6.72
N GLY A 7 -18.94 -4.69 7.22
CA GLY A 7 -18.08 -5.58 6.43
C GLY A 7 -17.01 -4.92 5.54
N LYS A 8 -16.83 -3.59 5.57
CA LYS A 8 -15.82 -2.88 4.75
C LYS A 8 -14.40 -3.44 4.91
N SER A 9 -13.94 -3.55 6.16
CA SER A 9 -12.60 -4.07 6.46
C SER A 9 -12.49 -5.54 6.10
N SER A 10 -13.55 -6.34 6.26
CA SER A 10 -13.59 -7.74 5.83
C SER A 10 -13.46 -7.84 4.31
N LEU A 11 -14.20 -7.02 3.56
CA LEU A 11 -14.11 -6.97 2.10
C LEU A 11 -12.69 -6.61 1.64
N ILE A 12 -12.08 -5.58 2.22
CA ILE A 12 -10.70 -5.20 1.88
C ILE A 12 -9.74 -6.34 2.18
N LYS A 13 -9.85 -6.99 3.36
CA LYS A 13 -9.00 -8.14 3.71
C LYS A 13 -9.20 -9.33 2.75
N SER A 14 -10.42 -9.59 2.30
CA SER A 14 -10.68 -10.60 1.26
C SER A 14 -10.02 -10.24 -0.07
N LEU A 15 -10.10 -8.97 -0.49
CA LEU A 15 -9.42 -8.46 -1.69
C LEU A 15 -7.90 -8.47 -1.58
N LEU A 16 -7.33 -8.50 -0.37
CA LEU A 16 -5.90 -8.64 -0.14
C LEU A 16 -5.47 -10.11 -0.03
N GLY A 17 -6.40 -11.06 -0.10
CA GLY A 17 -6.13 -12.49 0.10
C GLY A 17 -5.82 -12.85 1.55
N LEU A 18 -6.17 -12.00 2.53
CA LEU A 18 -5.95 -12.24 3.96
C LEU A 18 -7.07 -13.05 4.61
N ILE A 19 -8.25 -13.11 3.98
CA ILE A 19 -9.42 -13.87 4.43
C ILE A 19 -10.07 -14.51 3.20
N ASP A 20 -10.51 -15.75 3.31
CA ASP A 20 -11.23 -16.45 2.25
C ASP A 20 -12.58 -15.79 1.93
N PHE A 21 -13.00 -15.91 0.67
CA PHE A 21 -14.29 -15.41 0.21
C PHE A 21 -14.91 -16.29 -0.88
N SER A 22 -16.24 -16.31 -0.91
CA SER A 22 -17.04 -16.97 -1.93
C SER A 22 -17.34 -16.04 -3.10
N GLY A 23 -17.56 -16.60 -4.29
CA GLY A 23 -17.85 -15.84 -5.51
C GLY A 23 -16.60 -15.45 -6.30
N GLU A 24 -16.74 -14.41 -7.12
CA GLU A 24 -15.74 -13.99 -8.10
C GLU A 24 -15.41 -12.51 -7.98
N VAL A 25 -14.13 -12.19 -8.13
CA VAL A 25 -13.62 -10.81 -8.18
C VAL A 25 -12.68 -10.73 -9.37
N PHE A 26 -12.83 -9.68 -10.17
CA PHE A 26 -12.06 -9.48 -11.40
C PHE A 26 -11.13 -8.28 -11.25
N PHE A 27 -9.84 -8.47 -11.51
CA PHE A 27 -8.85 -7.40 -11.63
C PHE A 27 -8.35 -7.34 -13.07
N LYS A 28 -8.53 -6.19 -13.73
CA LYS A 28 -8.19 -6.00 -15.15
C LYS A 28 -8.77 -7.11 -16.06
N GLY A 29 -10.04 -7.47 -15.83
CA GLY A 29 -10.76 -8.49 -16.59
C GLY A 29 -10.39 -9.95 -16.28
N LYS A 30 -9.51 -10.22 -15.31
CA LYS A 30 -9.13 -11.58 -14.92
C LYS A 30 -9.57 -11.88 -13.50
N ASN A 31 -10.14 -13.06 -13.27
CA ASN A 31 -10.52 -13.49 -11.93
C ASN A 31 -9.27 -13.57 -11.04
N ILE A 32 -9.29 -12.91 -9.86
CA ILE A 32 -8.13 -12.81 -8.97
C ILE A 32 -7.67 -14.17 -8.42
N LYS A 33 -8.56 -15.16 -8.35
CA LYS A 33 -8.22 -16.55 -7.98
C LYS A 33 -7.24 -17.17 -8.98
N LEU A 34 -7.33 -16.81 -10.26
CA LEU A 34 -6.41 -17.26 -11.32
C LEU A 34 -5.09 -16.49 -11.30
N LEU A 35 -5.06 -15.29 -10.72
CA LEU A 35 -3.87 -14.45 -10.64
C LEU A 35 -2.90 -14.86 -9.53
N LYS A 36 -3.30 -15.77 -8.62
CA LYS A 36 -2.47 -16.31 -7.53
C LYS A 36 -1.70 -15.21 -6.78
N GLY A 37 -2.39 -14.13 -6.41
CA GLY A 37 -1.79 -13.00 -5.69
C GLY A 37 -0.94 -12.03 -6.52
N ARG A 38 -0.63 -12.31 -7.80
CA ARG A 38 0.17 -11.41 -8.66
C ARG A 38 -0.46 -10.03 -8.89
N TYR A 39 -1.76 -9.88 -8.64
CA TYR A 39 -2.43 -8.58 -8.71
C TYR A 39 -2.07 -7.67 -7.52
N LEU A 40 -1.64 -8.25 -6.39
CA LEU A 40 -1.27 -7.49 -5.19
C LEU A 40 -0.01 -6.67 -5.39
N SER A 41 0.90 -7.06 -6.30
CA SER A 41 2.07 -6.24 -6.64
C SER A 41 1.71 -4.92 -7.35
N GLN A 42 0.46 -4.78 -7.78
CA GLN A 42 -0.08 -3.58 -8.42
C GLN A 42 -1.07 -2.84 -7.51
N ALA A 43 -1.22 -3.27 -6.25
CA ALA A 43 -2.12 -2.68 -5.28
C ALA A 43 -1.33 -2.21 -4.04
N GLY A 44 -1.58 -0.96 -3.62
CA GLY A 44 -1.13 -0.47 -2.33
C GLY A 44 -2.23 -0.59 -1.30
N TYR A 45 -1.92 -1.02 -0.07
CA TYR A 45 -2.85 -1.03 1.05
C TYR A 45 -2.30 -0.18 2.20
N CYS A 46 -3.10 0.78 2.64
CA CYS A 46 -2.85 1.53 3.86
C CYS A 46 -3.70 0.96 4.99
N THR A 47 -3.06 0.49 6.05
CA THR A 47 -3.71 -0.08 7.23
C THR A 47 -4.40 1.00 8.06
N GLN A 48 -5.39 0.60 8.87
CA GLN A 48 -6.02 1.53 9.82
C GLN A 48 -5.08 1.95 10.96
N GLN A 49 -4.14 1.09 11.35
CA GLN A 49 -3.09 1.41 12.33
C GLN A 49 -1.85 1.93 11.59
N ASN A 50 -1.11 2.83 12.22
CA ASN A 50 0.16 3.30 11.68
C ASN A 50 1.13 2.12 11.56
N SER A 51 1.68 1.92 10.37
CA SER A 51 2.68 0.87 10.10
C SER A 51 4.11 1.42 10.03
N PHE A 52 4.31 2.70 10.35
CA PHE A 52 5.61 3.36 10.27
C PHE A 52 6.46 3.05 11.50
N TYR A 53 7.78 3.00 11.30
CA TYR A 53 8.73 2.93 12.40
C TYR A 53 8.91 4.33 12.98
N GLU A 54 8.43 4.53 14.20
CA GLU A 54 8.43 5.84 14.88
C GLU A 54 9.84 6.39 15.14
N ASN A 55 10.82 5.49 15.27
CA ASN A 55 12.23 5.85 15.49
C ASN A 55 13.00 6.14 14.19
N LEU A 56 12.35 6.05 13.03
CA LEU A 56 12.95 6.33 11.73
C LEU A 56 12.38 7.64 11.16
N THR A 57 13.23 8.40 10.48
CA THR A 57 12.80 9.53 9.66
C THR A 57 11.88 9.07 8.53
N VAL A 58 11.18 10.01 7.88
CA VAL A 58 10.30 9.66 6.76
C VAL A 58 11.10 9.09 5.58
N GLU A 59 12.30 9.61 5.31
CA GLU A 59 13.20 9.06 4.28
C GLU A 59 13.65 7.63 4.62
N GLU A 60 14.03 7.37 5.87
CA GLU A 60 14.43 6.03 6.31
C GLU A 60 13.26 5.04 6.24
N ASN A 61 12.05 5.44 6.64
CA ASN A 61 10.85 4.62 6.47
C ASN A 61 10.63 4.26 4.99
N LEU A 62 10.71 5.25 4.09
CA LEU A 62 10.48 5.03 2.66
C LEU A 62 11.56 4.15 2.03
N ASN A 63 12.83 4.36 2.39
CA ASN A 63 13.93 3.49 1.99
C ASN A 63 13.73 2.07 2.55
N TYR A 64 13.30 1.91 3.80
CA TYR A 64 13.03 0.60 4.38
C TYR A 64 11.93 -0.16 3.62
N PHE A 65 10.78 0.47 3.40
CA PHE A 65 9.67 -0.16 2.66
C PHE A 65 10.06 -0.50 1.22
N SER A 66 10.89 0.31 0.57
CA SER A 66 11.34 0.04 -0.79
C SER A 66 12.06 -1.29 -0.98
N LEU A 67 12.79 -1.74 0.06
CA LEU A 67 13.52 -3.00 0.05
C LEU A 67 12.54 -4.17 -0.03
N PHE A 68 11.41 -4.10 0.70
CA PHE A 68 10.36 -5.12 0.64
C PHE A 68 9.70 -5.18 -0.74
N TYR A 69 9.55 -4.03 -1.40
CA TYR A 69 8.93 -3.95 -2.73
C TYR A 69 9.95 -4.10 -3.87
N ASN A 70 11.23 -4.39 -3.59
CA ASN A 70 12.31 -4.45 -4.58
C ASN A 70 12.37 -3.22 -5.50
N ILE A 71 12.13 -2.03 -4.95
CA ILE A 71 12.18 -0.77 -5.71
C ILE A 71 13.63 -0.26 -5.72
N PRO A 72 14.23 0.02 -6.90
CA PRO A 72 15.60 0.54 -6.96
C PRO A 72 15.75 1.89 -6.24
N SER A 73 16.84 2.09 -5.50
CA SER A 73 17.05 3.32 -4.72
C SER A 73 17.02 4.61 -5.54
N LYS A 74 17.46 4.55 -6.81
CA LYS A 74 17.36 5.68 -7.76
C LYS A 74 15.90 6.07 -8.03
N THR A 75 15.01 5.08 -8.14
CA THR A 75 13.58 5.29 -8.35
C THR A 75 12.92 5.91 -7.13
N ILE A 76 13.30 5.47 -5.93
CA ILE A 76 12.77 6.05 -4.68
C ILE A 76 13.14 7.53 -4.59
N LYS A 77 14.42 7.88 -4.79
CA LYS A 77 14.87 9.28 -4.70
C LYS A 77 14.11 10.19 -5.66
N LYS A 78 13.85 9.71 -6.88
CA LYS A 78 13.02 10.43 -7.86
C LYS A 78 11.57 10.56 -7.40
N ASN A 79 10.97 9.49 -6.91
CA ASN A 79 9.57 9.48 -6.49
C ASN A 79 9.34 10.22 -5.17
N LEU A 80 10.36 10.30 -4.31
CA LEU A 80 10.32 10.95 -3.00
C LEU A 80 9.97 12.43 -3.13
N SER A 81 10.65 13.15 -4.03
CA SER A 81 10.38 14.56 -4.26
C SER A 81 8.96 14.78 -4.79
N GLU A 82 8.48 13.91 -5.67
CA GLU A 82 7.11 13.94 -6.18
C GLU A 82 6.08 13.69 -5.07
N ILE A 83 6.29 12.67 -4.23
CA ILE A 83 5.39 12.33 -3.13
C ILE A 83 5.36 13.44 -2.07
N ILE A 84 6.51 14.01 -1.71
CA ILE A 84 6.60 15.12 -0.75
C ILE A 84 5.79 16.33 -1.25
N ASN A 85 5.88 16.63 -2.55
CA ASN A 85 5.11 17.70 -3.17
C ASN A 85 3.61 17.40 -3.19
N LEU A 86 3.21 16.17 -3.55
CA LEU A 86 1.81 15.75 -3.59
C LEU A 86 1.14 15.73 -2.21
N THR A 87 1.92 15.39 -1.17
CA THR A 87 1.43 15.26 0.22
C THR A 87 1.63 16.54 1.05
N ASN A 88 2.26 17.57 0.46
CA ASN A 88 2.60 18.83 1.10
C ASN A 88 3.43 18.67 2.39
N LEU A 89 4.26 17.62 2.46
CA LEU A 89 5.09 17.29 3.62
C LEU A 89 6.46 17.99 3.60
N GLN A 90 6.64 19.00 2.74
CA GLN A 90 7.91 19.71 2.56
C GLN A 90 8.51 20.22 3.88
N ALA A 91 7.67 20.68 4.83
CA ALA A 91 8.13 21.17 6.12
C ALA A 91 8.72 20.10 7.05
N LEU A 92 8.42 18.82 6.82
CA LEU A 92 8.96 17.69 7.60
C LEU A 92 10.29 17.17 7.05
N PHE A 93 10.62 17.52 5.81
CA PHE A 93 11.88 17.17 5.18
C PHE A 93 12.74 18.43 5.10
N LYS A 94 13.76 18.54 5.96
CA LYS A 94 14.81 19.54 5.76
C LYS A 94 15.57 19.16 4.48
N ILE A 95 15.12 19.68 3.34
CA ILE A 95 15.88 19.69 2.09
C ILE A 95 16.95 20.77 2.21
#